data_AF-A0A0J1CSB5-F1
#
_entry.id   AF-A0A0J1CSB5-F1
#
_cell.length_a   1.000
_cell.length_b   1.000
_cell.length_c   1.000
_cell.angle_alpha   90.00
_cell.angle_beta   90.00
_cell.angle_gamma   90.00
#
_symmetry.space_group_name_H-M   'P 1'
#
loop_
_entity.id
_entity.type
_entity.pdbx_description
1 polymer ?
#
loop_
_entity_poly.entity_id
_entity_poly.type
_entity_poly.pdbx_seq_one_letter_code
_entity_poly.pdbx_strand_id
1 'polypeptide(L)'
;MIIRPILFLRWTVLIAPACGALSGCLSTTPVWDSHFGQSVRAISQAQIIDPDAAIHHPSTSGIDGKAAVAAMSNYNASFQQPAPSANAFVIGVGGSGNGGAMAAPSSGQ
;
A
#
# COMPACT_ATOMS: atom_id res chain seq x y z
N MET A 1 5.78 -40.14 53.93
CA MET A 1 5.13 -39.72 52.66
C MET A 1 4.36 -38.39 52.85
N ILE A 2 4.99 -37.34 53.38
CA ILE A 2 4.30 -36.06 53.73
C ILE A 2 5.07 -34.83 53.22
N ILE A 3 6.33 -34.99 52.78
CA ILE A 3 7.20 -33.89 52.34
C ILE A 3 6.77 -33.29 50.98
N ARG A 4 6.17 -34.10 50.09
CA ARG A 4 5.69 -33.66 48.77
C ARG A 4 4.55 -32.63 48.85
N PRO A 5 3.45 -32.84 49.61
CA PRO A 5 2.37 -31.86 49.70
C PRO A 5 2.79 -30.56 50.38
N ILE A 6 3.75 -30.58 51.32
CA ILE A 6 4.23 -29.37 52.00
C ILE A 6 5.02 -28.47 51.03
N LEU A 7 5.78 -29.07 50.10
CA LEU A 7 6.51 -28.33 49.08
C LEU A 7 5.56 -27.71 48.05
N PHE A 8 4.52 -28.44 47.62
CA PHE A 8 3.47 -27.91 46.74
C PHE A 8 2.64 -26.79 47.41
N LEU A 9 2.38 -26.90 48.72
CA LEU A 9 1.64 -25.87 49.46
C LEU A 9 2.48 -24.58 49.64
N ARG A 10 3.80 -24.69 49.81
CA ARG A 10 4.70 -23.52 49.85
C ARG A 10 4.82 -22.82 48.50
N TRP A 11 4.86 -23.58 47.40
CA TRP A 11 4.92 -23.03 46.05
C TRP A 11 3.63 -22.30 45.65
N THR A 12 2.47 -22.85 46.00
CA THR A 12 1.17 -22.23 45.69
C THR A 12 0.94 -20.92 46.44
N VAL A 13 1.40 -20.82 47.70
CA VAL A 13 1.33 -19.57 48.50
C VAL A 13 2.20 -18.45 47.92
N LEU A 14 3.30 -18.77 47.22
CA LEU A 14 4.15 -17.77 46.57
C LEU A 14 3.64 -17.36 45.18
N ILE A 15 3.04 -18.28 44.43
CA ILE A 15 2.55 -18.03 43.07
C ILE A 15 1.25 -17.22 43.06
N ALA A 16 0.34 -17.45 44.00
CA ALA A 16 -0.94 -16.73 44.07
C ALA A 16 -0.81 -15.19 44.21
N PRO A 17 0.01 -14.64 45.14
CA PRO A 17 0.19 -13.19 45.24
C PRO A 17 1.00 -12.62 44.07
N ALA A 18 1.92 -13.40 43.48
CA ALA A 18 2.62 -12.99 42.27
C ALA A 18 1.63 -12.82 41.09
N CYS A 19 0.75 -13.79 40.85
CA CYS A 19 -0.31 -13.66 39.82
C CYS A 19 -1.25 -12.48 40.11
N GLY A 20 -1.63 -12.24 41.37
CA GLY A 20 -2.45 -11.09 41.75
C GLY A 20 -1.77 -9.75 41.49
N ALA A 21 -0.48 -9.64 41.81
CA ALA A 21 0.33 -8.44 41.56
C ALA A 21 0.54 -8.18 40.06
N LEU A 22 0.71 -9.23 39.25
CA LEU A 22 0.76 -9.09 37.79
C LEU A 22 -0.60 -8.75 37.17
N SER A 23 -1.72 -9.16 37.78
CA SER A 23 -3.06 -8.86 37.26
C SER A 23 -3.43 -7.37 37.35
N GLY A 24 -2.77 -6.61 38.22
CA GLY A 24 -2.85 -5.14 38.23
C GLY A 24 -2.01 -4.46 37.13
N CYS A 25 -1.02 -5.17 36.59
CA CYS A 25 -0.18 -4.70 35.48
C CYS A 25 -0.87 -4.89 34.11
N LEU A 26 -1.93 -5.71 34.06
CA LEU A 26 -2.78 -5.94 32.89
C LEU A 26 -4.26 -5.73 33.25
N SER A 27 -4.62 -4.54 33.73
CA SER A 27 -6.01 -4.16 34.02
C SER A 27 -6.80 -3.99 32.72
N THR A 28 -7.35 -5.09 32.18
CA THR A 28 -7.66 -5.16 30.73
C THR A 28 -9.13 -5.16 30.33
N THR A 29 -10.13 -4.88 31.19
CA THR A 29 -11.52 -5.03 30.66
C THR A 29 -12.64 -4.13 31.18
N PRO A 30 -12.66 -3.53 32.40
CA PRO A 30 -13.72 -2.58 32.73
C PRO A 30 -13.38 -1.15 32.30
N VAL A 31 -12.16 -0.70 32.59
CA VAL A 31 -11.74 0.69 32.34
C VAL A 31 -11.24 0.88 30.91
N TRP A 32 -10.44 -0.06 30.40
CA TRP A 32 -9.90 0.03 29.04
C TRP A 32 -10.97 -0.05 27.95
N ASP A 33 -11.99 -0.90 28.14
CA ASP A 33 -13.10 -1.04 27.19
C ASP A 33 -13.93 0.25 27.11
N SER A 34 -14.21 0.88 28.27
CA SER A 34 -14.95 2.15 28.33
C SER A 34 -14.25 3.31 27.62
N HIS A 35 -12.92 3.28 27.54
CA HIS A 35 -12.11 4.33 26.91
C HIS A 35 -11.52 3.92 25.55
N PHE A 36 -11.81 2.71 25.05
CA PHE A 36 -11.25 2.20 23.79
C PHE A 36 -11.47 3.16 22.63
N GLY A 37 -12.68 3.72 22.51
CA GLY A 37 -13.01 4.71 21.47
C GLY A 37 -12.18 6.00 21.56
N GLN A 38 -11.83 6.45 22.77
CA GLN A 38 -10.97 7.62 22.98
C GLN A 38 -9.52 7.29 22.58
N SER A 39 -9.02 6.12 22.96
CA SER A 39 -7.68 5.64 22.59
C SER A 39 -7.51 5.51 21.07
N VAL A 40 -8.48 4.90 20.38
CA VAL A 40 -8.46 4.77 18.91
C VAL A 40 -8.50 6.14 18.25
N ARG A 41 -9.35 7.06 18.73
CA ARG A 41 -9.43 8.42 18.20
C ARG A 41 -8.11 9.17 18.41
N ALA A 42 -7.48 9.06 19.57
CA ALA A 42 -6.18 9.67 19.85
C ALA A 42 -5.07 9.14 18.93
N ILE A 43 -4.99 7.82 18.74
CA ILE A 43 -4.00 7.20 17.84
C ILE A 43 -4.26 7.60 16.39
N SER A 44 -5.51 7.61 15.95
CA SER A 44 -5.86 8.01 14.58
C SER A 44 -5.44 9.47 14.29
N GLN A 45 -5.62 10.38 15.25
CA GLN A 45 -5.18 11.77 15.11
C GLN A 45 -3.65 11.88 15.07
N ALA A 46 -2.94 11.04 15.85
CA ALA A 46 -1.48 10.99 15.80
C ALA A 46 -0.92 10.40 14.49
N GLN A 47 -1.74 9.64 13.74
CA GLN A 47 -1.37 9.06 12.44
C GLN A 47 -1.65 10.00 11.26
N ILE A 48 -2.43 11.06 11.45
CA ILE A 48 -2.72 12.05 10.40
C ILE A 48 -1.53 13.02 10.31
N ILE A 49 -0.77 12.91 9.22
CA ILE A 49 0.43 13.74 8.96
C ILE A 49 0.06 15.19 8.65
N ASP A 50 -1.02 15.42 7.91
CA ASP A 50 -1.53 16.74 7.57
C ASP A 50 -3.07 16.68 7.48
N PRO A 51 -3.81 17.31 8.42
CA PRO A 51 -5.27 17.33 8.39
C PRO A 51 -5.84 18.16 7.22
N ASP A 52 -5.08 19.13 6.70
CA ASP A 52 -5.48 20.03 5.62
C ASP A 52 -4.77 19.69 4.30
N ALA A 53 -4.30 18.44 4.15
CA ALA A 53 -3.58 17.96 2.96
C ALA A 53 -4.32 18.24 1.64
N ALA A 54 -5.66 18.21 1.66
CA ALA A 54 -6.48 18.50 0.49
C ALA A 54 -6.42 19.97 0.05
N ILE A 55 -6.19 20.90 0.99
CA ILE A 55 -6.06 22.34 0.71
C ILE A 55 -4.61 22.68 0.37
N HIS A 56 -3.65 22.14 1.13
CA HIS A 56 -2.23 22.42 0.93
C HIS A 56 -1.64 21.73 -0.30
N HIS A 57 -2.16 20.56 -0.66
CA HIS A 57 -1.74 19.79 -1.83
C HIS A 57 -2.95 19.44 -2.69
N PRO A 58 -3.47 20.39 -3.49
CA PRO A 58 -4.54 20.10 -4.43
C PRO A 58 -4.09 18.95 -5.33
N SER A 59 -4.96 17.95 -5.49
CA SER A 59 -4.66 16.78 -6.31
C SER A 59 -4.23 17.23 -7.70
N THR A 60 -3.11 16.68 -8.18
CA THR A 60 -2.62 16.99 -9.53
C THR A 60 -3.69 16.59 -10.56
N SER A 61 -3.78 17.34 -11.65
CA SER A 61 -4.68 17.00 -12.74
C SER A 61 -4.40 15.56 -13.19
N GLY A 62 -5.43 14.71 -13.13
CA GLY A 62 -5.34 13.33 -13.60
C GLY A 62 -4.97 13.25 -15.07
N ILE A 63 -4.56 12.06 -15.52
CA ILE A 63 -4.31 11.80 -16.94
C ILE A 63 -5.64 11.72 -17.68
N ASP A 64 -5.70 12.24 -18.91
CA ASP A 64 -6.90 12.05 -19.74
C ASP A 64 -7.02 10.57 -20.16
N GLY A 65 -8.25 10.11 -20.38
CA GLY A 65 -8.52 8.71 -20.70
C GLY A 65 -7.84 8.24 -22.00
N LYS A 66 -7.65 9.13 -22.98
CA LYS A 66 -6.99 8.79 -24.25
C LYS A 66 -5.48 8.67 -24.05
N ALA A 67 -4.86 9.56 -23.27
CA ALA A 67 -3.47 9.44 -22.87
C ALA A 67 -3.22 8.18 -22.04
N ALA A 68 -4.13 7.81 -21.14
CA ALA A 68 -4.04 6.56 -20.38
C ALA A 68 -4.03 5.32 -21.30
N VAL A 69 -4.94 5.28 -22.27
CA VAL A 69 -5.02 4.20 -23.26
C VAL A 69 -3.78 4.17 -24.16
N ALA A 70 -3.30 5.33 -24.60
CA ALA A 70 -2.09 5.42 -25.42
C ALA A 70 -0.84 4.96 -24.65
N ALA A 71 -0.70 5.34 -23.38
CA ALA A 71 0.39 4.91 -22.52
C ALA A 71 0.41 3.38 -22.34
N MET A 72 -0.75 2.77 -22.05
CA MET A 72 -0.86 1.31 -21.95
C MET A 72 -0.57 0.60 -23.28
N SER A 73 -1.02 1.18 -24.40
CA SER A 73 -0.77 0.63 -25.73
C SER A 73 0.72 0.67 -26.09
N ASN A 74 1.40 1.77 -25.80
CA ASN A 74 2.84 1.93 -26.01
C ASN A 74 3.66 1.01 -25.10
N TYR A 75 3.22 0.84 -23.84
CA TYR A 75 3.84 -0.11 -22.92
C TYR A 75 3.76 -1.54 -23.46
N ASN A 76 2.58 -1.97 -23.92
CA ASN A 76 2.40 -3.29 -24.52
C ASN A 76 3.21 -3.45 -25.83
N ALA A 77 3.23 -2.44 -26.69
CA ALA A 77 3.99 -2.44 -27.93
C ALA A 77 5.51 -2.53 -27.69
N SER A 78 6.01 -2.01 -26.56
CA SER A 78 7.44 -2.05 -26.21
C SER A 78 7.97 -3.47 -25.95
N PHE A 79 7.08 -4.43 -25.62
CA PHE A 79 7.44 -5.85 -25.47
C PHE A 79 7.33 -6.64 -26.78
N GLN A 80 6.79 -6.04 -27.83
CA GLN A 80 6.79 -6.67 -29.15
C GLN A 80 8.16 -6.43 -29.78
N GLN A 81 8.78 -7.50 -30.25
CA GLN A 81 10.05 -7.41 -30.97
C GLN A 81 9.89 -6.40 -32.12
N PRO A 82 10.76 -5.38 -32.23
CA PRO A 82 10.68 -4.42 -33.33
C PRO A 82 10.62 -5.20 -34.64
N ALA A 83 9.60 -4.91 -35.46
CA ALA A 83 9.52 -5.50 -36.80
C ALA A 83 10.89 -5.27 -37.47
N PRO A 84 11.51 -6.33 -38.05
CA PRO A 84 12.83 -6.19 -38.64
C PRO A 84 12.79 -5.03 -39.64
N SER A 85 13.54 -3.98 -39.33
CA SER A 85 13.67 -2.81 -40.19
C SER A 85 14.14 -3.32 -41.55
N ALA A 86 13.26 -3.29 -42.55
CA ALA A 86 13.59 -3.78 -43.88
C ALA A 86 14.79 -3.03 -44.49
N ASN A 87 15.13 -1.83 -44.01
CA ASN A 87 16.24 -1.04 -44.53
C ASN A 87 16.94 -0.22 -43.44
N ALA A 88 17.92 -0.80 -42.74
CA ALA A 88 18.83 -0.09 -41.84
C ALA A 88 19.92 0.74 -42.57
N PHE A 89 19.87 0.79 -43.90
CA PHE A 89 20.79 1.52 -44.78
C PHE A 89 20.02 2.36 -45.81
N VAL A 90 19.42 3.48 -45.41
CA VAL A 90 18.99 4.53 -46.35
C VAL A 90 19.44 5.90 -45.87
N ILE A 91 20.77 6.05 -45.72
CA ILE A 91 21.42 7.33 -46.02
C ILE A 91 21.70 7.25 -47.52
N GLY A 92 20.69 7.57 -48.32
CA GLY A 92 20.73 7.41 -49.77
C GLY A 92 19.82 8.45 -50.40
N VAL A 93 20.43 9.53 -50.88
CA VAL A 93 19.80 10.48 -51.80
C VAL A 93 19.28 9.69 -53.00
N GLY A 94 17.97 9.75 -53.22
CA GLY A 94 17.34 9.30 -54.46
C GLY A 94 16.24 8.28 -54.24
N GLY A 95 15.00 8.69 -54.52
CA GLY A 95 13.90 7.76 -54.75
C GLY A 95 12.67 8.08 -53.92
N SER A 96 11.80 8.89 -54.52
CA SER A 96 10.39 9.03 -54.18
C SER A 96 9.77 7.70 -53.73
N GLY A 97 9.23 7.65 -52.51
CA GLY A 97 8.55 6.48 -52.00
C GLY A 97 7.68 6.86 -50.81
N ASN A 98 6.36 6.75 -51.00
CA ASN A 98 5.29 6.89 -50.02
C ASN A 98 5.76 6.69 -48.57
N GLY A 99 5.90 7.81 -47.84
CA GLY A 99 5.93 7.81 -46.39
C GLY A 99 4.60 7.24 -45.91
N GLY A 100 4.67 6.04 -45.31
CA GLY A 100 3.53 5.34 -44.73
C GLY A 100 2.72 6.30 -43.89
N ALA A 101 1.48 6.51 -44.32
CA ALA A 101 0.52 7.35 -43.63
C ALA A 101 0.39 6.85 -42.18
N MET A 102 0.63 7.77 -41.24
CA MET A 102 0.08 7.69 -39.91
C MET A 102 -1.42 7.37 -40.03
N ALA A 103 -1.83 6.19 -39.55
CA ALA A 103 -3.24 5.88 -39.43
C ALA A 103 -3.86 6.91 -38.48
N ALA A 104 -4.70 7.79 -39.04
CA ALA A 104 -5.47 8.74 -38.25
C ALA A 104 -6.26 7.96 -37.19
N PRO A 105 -6.31 8.44 -35.93
CA PRO A 105 -7.17 7.82 -34.93
C PRO A 105 -8.59 7.88 -35.47
N SER A 106 -9.25 6.71 -35.60
CA SER A 106 -10.65 6.65 -35.99
C SER A 106 -11.46 7.47 -35.00
N SER A 107 -12.00 8.60 -35.46
CA SER A 107 -13.11 9.29 -34.84
C SER A 107 -14.34 8.39 -34.94
N GLY A 108 -14.39 7.37 -34.09
CA GLY A 108 -15.59 6.64 -33.76
C GLY A 108 -16.12 7.20 -32.45
N GLN A 109 -17.25 7.91 -32.56
CA GLN A 109 -18.27 8.22 -31.55
C GLN A 109 -17.83 8.10 -30.08
#